data_AF-A0A1W9UUL1-F1
#
_entry.id   AF-A0A1W9UUL1-F1
#
_cell.length_a   1.000
_cell.length_b   1.000
_cell.length_c   1.000
_cell.angle_alpha   90.00
_cell.angle_beta   90.00
_cell.angle_gamma   90.00
#
_symmetry.space_group_name_H-M   'P 1'
#
loop_
_entity.id
_entity.type
_entity.pdbx_description
1 polymer ?
#
loop_
_entity_poly.entity_id
_entity_poly.type
_entity_poly.pdbx_seq_one_letter_code
_entity_poly.pdbx_strand_id
1 'polypeptide(L)'
;VTFGDFIFTLGLPIPVRGMRALHIIAALLLPVLTQVPFSFFYDLGEQQEEEPSSKFAHYYEDADIIVGDFIQVRSNMPDDLTGKIIITNTTTARNFEELQERNLRILVTTTPRLEGRSFGTNVMEAVCRCLVDKPDDQITDADIVGLIERIPLKPQVHVMG
;
A
#
# COMPACT_ATOMS: atom_id res chain seq x y z
N VAL A 1 1.74 -16.31 3.84
CA VAL A 1 2.13 -14.92 3.50
C VAL A 1 3.54 -14.94 2.95
N THR A 2 3.73 -14.36 1.78
CA THR A 2 5.04 -14.11 1.16
C THR A 2 5.28 -12.61 1.20
N PHE A 3 6.45 -12.18 1.67
CA PHE A 3 6.86 -10.78 1.67
C PHE A 3 7.60 -10.49 0.36
N GLY A 4 7.09 -9.52 -0.39
CA GLY A 4 7.53 -9.18 -1.75
C GLY A 4 8.65 -8.16 -1.82
N ASP A 5 9.11 -7.60 -0.70
CA ASP A 5 10.07 -6.49 -0.65
C ASP A 5 11.33 -6.78 -1.47
N PHE A 6 11.91 -7.97 -1.35
CA PHE A 6 13.09 -8.32 -2.14
C PHE A 6 12.81 -8.39 -3.64
N ILE A 7 11.63 -8.88 -4.00
CA ILE A 7 11.21 -9.11 -5.38
C ILE A 7 10.92 -7.76 -6.05
N PHE A 8 10.06 -6.94 -5.44
CA PHE A 8 9.53 -5.73 -6.05
C PHE A 8 10.32 -4.48 -5.71
N THR A 9 10.97 -4.41 -4.55
CA THR A 9 11.77 -3.25 -4.13
C THR A 9 13.24 -3.40 -4.50
N LEU A 10 13.81 -4.61 -4.41
CA LEU A 10 15.23 -4.86 -4.71
C LEU A 10 15.47 -5.53 -6.07
N GLY A 11 14.42 -5.98 -6.75
CA GLY A 11 14.54 -6.68 -8.02
C GLY A 11 15.15 -8.08 -7.92
N LEU A 12 15.18 -8.67 -6.72
CA LEU A 12 15.79 -9.97 -6.39
C LEU A 12 14.70 -11.04 -6.24
N PRO A 13 14.73 -12.16 -6.98
CA PRO A 13 13.71 -13.21 -6.94
C PRO A 13 13.79 -14.09 -5.67
N ILE A 14 13.78 -13.47 -4.49
CA ILE A 14 13.95 -14.11 -3.19
C ILE A 14 12.65 -13.94 -2.38
N PRO A 15 11.73 -14.92 -2.41
CA PRO A 15 10.52 -14.85 -1.63
C PRO A 15 10.81 -15.07 -0.14
N VAL A 16 10.52 -14.07 0.69
CA VAL A 16 10.67 -14.18 2.15
C VAL A 16 9.37 -14.71 2.73
N ARG A 17 9.44 -15.85 3.43
CA ARG A 17 8.26 -16.49 4.04
C ARG A 17 8.39 -16.50 5.56
N GLY A 18 7.44 -15.83 6.21
CA GLY A 18 7.32 -15.79 7.66
C GLY A 18 8.03 -14.61 8.34
N MET A 19 7.43 -14.13 9.43
CA MET A 19 7.87 -12.93 10.17
C MET A 19 9.29 -13.05 10.71
N ARG A 20 9.68 -14.23 11.19
CA ARG A 20 11.03 -14.44 11.77
C ARG A 20 12.12 -14.25 10.72
N ALA A 21 11.91 -14.78 9.50
CA ALA A 21 12.86 -14.62 8.41
C ALA A 21 12.97 -13.15 8.01
N LEU A 22 11.83 -12.47 7.86
CA LEU A 22 11.78 -11.04 7.57
C LEU A 22 12.57 -10.22 8.59
N HIS A 23 12.34 -10.43 9.90
CA HIS A 23 13.06 -9.70 10.95
C HIS A 23 14.57 -9.95 10.94
N ILE A 24 15.03 -11.18 10.73
CA ILE A 24 16.46 -11.49 10.67
C ILE A 24 17.10 -10.77 9.48
N ILE A 25 16.47 -10.86 8.31
CA ILE A 25 16.96 -10.23 7.09
C ILE A 25 16.98 -8.70 7.24
N ALA A 26 15.91 -8.11 7.77
CA ALA A 26 15.81 -6.68 8.03
C ALA A 26 16.92 -6.21 8.99
N ALA A 27 17.15 -6.92 10.10
CA ALA A 27 18.20 -6.58 11.06
C ALA A 27 19.62 -6.62 10.44
N LEU A 28 19.86 -7.51 9.48
CA LEU A 28 21.15 -7.63 8.79
C LEU A 28 21.33 -6.56 7.71
N LEU A 29 20.29 -6.25 6.93
CA LEU A 29 20.42 -5.41 5.73
C LEU A 29 20.04 -3.95 5.92
N LEU A 30 19.07 -3.62 6.79
CA LEU A 30 18.62 -2.25 6.98
C LEU A 30 19.73 -1.25 7.35
N PRO A 31 20.77 -1.59 8.15
CA PRO A 31 21.85 -0.66 8.43
C PRO A 31 22.59 -0.17 7.17
N VAL A 32 22.61 -0.98 6.12
CA VAL A 32 23.21 -0.62 4.83
C VAL A 32 22.17 0.01 3.90
N LEU A 33 20.97 -0.59 3.80
CA LEU A 33 19.91 -0.11 2.90
C LEU A 33 19.43 1.31 3.27
N THR A 34 19.47 1.70 4.55
CA THR A 34 19.08 3.07 4.96
C THR A 34 20.12 4.14 4.60
N GLN A 35 21.31 3.76 4.11
CA GLN A 35 22.37 4.69 3.71
C GLN A 35 22.39 4.98 2.21
N VAL A 36 21.63 4.23 1.40
CA VAL A 36 21.55 4.47 -0.06
C VAL A 36 20.34 5.37 -0.39
N PRO A 37 20.33 6.02 -1.57
CA PRO A 37 19.23 6.92 -1.94
C PRO A 37 17.87 6.21 -1.96
N PHE A 38 16.84 6.88 -1.44
CA PHE A 38 15.48 6.34 -1.41
C PHE A 38 14.94 5.96 -2.80
N SER A 39 15.35 6.68 -3.84
CA SER A 39 14.98 6.41 -5.23
C SER A 39 15.43 5.04 -5.76
N PHE A 40 16.28 4.31 -5.03
CA PHE A 40 16.65 2.94 -5.40
C PHE A 40 15.56 1.92 -5.04
N PHE A 41 14.64 2.29 -4.16
CA PHE A 41 13.62 1.40 -3.59
C PHE A 41 12.20 1.79 -3.99
N TYR A 42 12.03 2.97 -4.59
CA TYR A 42 10.73 3.54 -4.83
C TYR A 42 10.73 4.34 -6.11
N ASP A 43 9.69 4.13 -6.92
CA ASP A 43 9.44 4.91 -8.13
C ASP A 43 9.10 6.34 -7.73
N LEU A 44 9.79 7.31 -8.35
CA LEU A 44 9.59 8.74 -8.08
C LEU A 44 9.23 9.51 -9.35
N GLY A 45 8.29 10.44 -9.21
CA GLY A 45 7.92 11.34 -10.31
C GLY A 45 7.37 10.57 -11.51
N GLU A 46 7.91 10.84 -12.70
CA GLU A 46 7.47 10.25 -13.96
C GLU A 46 7.56 8.71 -13.98
N GLN A 47 8.47 8.11 -13.18
CA GLN A 47 8.58 6.64 -13.06
C GLN A 47 7.29 5.99 -12.54
N GLN A 48 6.48 6.73 -11.77
CA GLN A 48 5.20 6.23 -11.24
C GLN A 48 4.13 6.09 -12.34
N GLU A 49 4.31 6.77 -13.47
CA GLU A 49 3.40 6.72 -14.62
C GLU A 49 3.81 5.66 -15.65
N GLU A 50 4.98 5.03 -15.49
CA GLU A 50 5.42 3.95 -16.38
C GLU A 50 4.46 2.76 -16.35
N GLU A 51 4.42 2.01 -17.45
CA GLU A 51 3.62 0.80 -17.55
C GLU A 51 4.16 -0.29 -16.60
N PRO A 52 3.28 -1.08 -15.96
CA PRO A 52 3.70 -2.16 -15.07
C PRO A 52 4.67 -3.14 -15.72
N SER A 53 5.69 -3.57 -14.98
CA SER A 53 6.63 -4.59 -15.41
C SER A 53 6.03 -5.99 -15.26
N SER A 54 6.20 -6.84 -16.27
CA SER A 54 5.81 -8.26 -16.22
C SER A 54 6.88 -9.19 -15.62
N LYS A 55 8.05 -8.65 -15.22
CA LYS A 55 9.22 -9.44 -14.77
C LYS A 55 8.89 -10.42 -13.64
N PHE A 56 8.02 -10.01 -12.72
CA PHE A 56 7.66 -10.77 -11.52
C PHE A 56 6.16 -11.07 -11.43
N ALA A 57 5.45 -11.04 -12.56
CA ALA A 57 4.00 -11.25 -12.63
C ALA A 57 3.55 -12.59 -12.01
N HIS A 58 4.35 -13.66 -12.13
CA HIS A 58 4.02 -14.96 -11.53
C HIS A 58 3.77 -14.90 -10.00
N TYR A 59 4.41 -13.98 -9.27
CA TYR A 59 4.14 -13.80 -7.85
C TYR A 59 2.77 -13.17 -7.57
N TYR A 60 2.23 -12.39 -8.51
CA TYR A 60 0.85 -11.91 -8.47
C TYR A 60 -0.12 -13.03 -8.84
N GLU A 61 0.21 -13.83 -9.86
CA GLU A 61 -0.60 -14.96 -10.32
C GLU A 61 -0.85 -15.96 -9.19
N ASP A 62 0.21 -16.32 -8.45
CA ASP A 62 0.19 -17.23 -7.31
C ASP A 62 -0.55 -16.67 -6.06
N ALA A 63 -0.87 -15.37 -6.05
CA ALA A 63 -1.49 -14.70 -4.92
C ALA A 63 -2.99 -14.46 -5.13
N ASP A 64 -3.80 -14.87 -4.15
CA ASP A 64 -5.23 -14.51 -4.06
C ASP A 64 -5.43 -13.09 -3.52
N ILE A 65 -4.56 -12.68 -2.59
CA ILE A 65 -4.62 -11.38 -1.89
C ILE A 65 -3.26 -10.70 -2.00
N ILE A 66 -3.27 -9.48 -2.52
CA ILE A 66 -2.11 -8.61 -2.69
C ILE A 66 -2.26 -7.44 -1.70
N VAL A 67 -1.20 -7.16 -0.95
CA VAL A 67 -1.19 -6.11 0.08
C VAL A 67 0.07 -5.27 -0.08
N GLY A 68 -0.09 -3.95 -0.16
CA GLY A 68 1.06 -3.05 -0.31
C GLY A 68 0.66 -1.61 -0.55
N ASP A 69 1.65 -0.75 -0.78
CA ASP A 69 1.42 0.59 -1.29
C ASP A 69 0.97 0.54 -2.75
N PHE A 70 0.05 1.41 -3.16
CA PHE A 70 -0.54 1.31 -4.51
C PHE A 70 0.49 1.49 -5.61
N ILE A 71 1.48 2.37 -5.45
CA ILE A 71 2.51 2.62 -6.48
C ILE A 71 3.34 1.35 -6.66
N GLN A 72 3.77 0.71 -5.55
CA GLN A 72 4.53 -0.53 -5.60
C GLN A 72 3.72 -1.73 -6.12
N VAL A 73 2.44 -1.80 -5.75
CA VAL A 73 1.52 -2.82 -6.28
C VAL A 73 1.34 -2.63 -7.78
N ARG A 74 1.13 -1.38 -8.23
CA ARG A 74 0.94 -1.06 -9.64
C ARG A 74 2.17 -1.39 -10.49
N SER A 75 3.39 -1.14 -10.00
CA SER A 75 4.61 -1.25 -10.81
C SER A 75 4.91 -2.64 -11.36
N ASN A 76 4.30 -3.70 -10.81
CA ASN A 76 4.46 -5.09 -11.29
C ASN A 76 3.12 -5.80 -11.52
N MET A 77 2.03 -5.04 -11.58
CA MET A 77 0.67 -5.58 -11.70
C MET A 77 0.44 -6.22 -13.07
N PRO A 78 -0.07 -7.46 -13.15
CA PRO A 78 -0.41 -8.09 -14.42
C PRO A 78 -1.64 -7.43 -15.08
N ASP A 79 -1.83 -7.68 -16.38
CA ASP A 79 -2.97 -7.17 -17.15
C ASP A 79 -4.32 -7.81 -16.77
N ASP A 80 -4.28 -8.97 -16.12
CA ASP A 80 -5.46 -9.65 -15.59
C ASP A 80 -5.32 -9.93 -14.09
N LEU A 81 -6.26 -9.39 -13.32
CA LEU A 81 -6.42 -9.53 -11.88
C LEU A 81 -7.68 -10.32 -11.52
N THR A 82 -8.24 -11.07 -12.46
CA THR A 82 -9.44 -11.88 -12.27
C THR A 82 -9.36 -12.69 -10.98
N GLY A 83 -10.36 -12.52 -10.11
CA GLY A 83 -10.50 -13.24 -8.86
C GLY A 83 -9.67 -12.68 -7.69
N LYS A 84 -8.75 -11.74 -7.93
CA LYS A 84 -7.80 -11.23 -6.93
C LYS A 84 -8.39 -10.12 -6.06
N ILE A 85 -7.84 -10.00 -4.86
CA ILE A 85 -8.15 -8.94 -3.90
C ILE A 85 -6.90 -8.08 -3.71
N ILE A 86 -7.03 -6.77 -3.85
CA ILE A 86 -5.97 -5.80 -3.52
C ILE A 86 -6.35 -5.04 -2.27
N ILE A 87 -5.46 -4.99 -1.28
CA ILE A 87 -5.55 -4.15 -0.09
C ILE A 87 -4.43 -3.12 -0.14
N THR A 88 -4.79 -1.84 -0.26
CA THR A 88 -3.83 -0.78 -0.56
C THR A 88 -4.22 0.58 0.05
N ASN A 89 -3.35 1.57 -0.09
CA ASN A 89 -3.56 2.97 0.29
C ASN A 89 -3.60 3.87 -0.97
N THR A 90 -3.85 5.17 -0.77
CA THR A 90 -3.50 6.27 -1.70
C THR A 90 -3.95 6.13 -3.17
N THR A 91 -5.12 5.57 -3.42
CA THR A 91 -5.69 5.39 -4.77
C THR A 91 -6.50 6.59 -5.25
N THR A 92 -6.46 6.88 -6.55
CA THR A 92 -7.31 7.88 -7.23
C THR A 92 -8.49 7.24 -7.97
N ALA A 93 -9.35 8.07 -8.58
CA ALA A 93 -10.42 7.60 -9.49
C ALA A 93 -9.85 6.88 -10.73
N ARG A 94 -8.81 7.45 -11.36
CA ARG A 94 -8.10 6.81 -12.49
C ARG A 94 -7.56 5.43 -12.12
N ASN A 95 -6.99 5.28 -10.93
CA ASN A 95 -6.50 3.99 -10.47
C ASN A 95 -7.63 2.97 -10.27
N PHE A 96 -8.81 3.42 -9.88
CA PHE A 96 -9.98 2.55 -9.76
C PHE A 96 -10.41 2.04 -11.14
N GLU A 97 -10.46 2.92 -12.14
CA GLU A 97 -10.77 2.57 -13.54
C GLU A 97 -9.76 1.56 -14.09
N GLU A 98 -8.45 1.81 -13.91
CA GLU A 98 -7.38 0.89 -14.30
C GLU A 98 -7.54 -0.51 -13.67
N LEU A 99 -7.88 -0.58 -12.38
CA LEU A 99 -8.11 -1.85 -11.70
C LEU A 99 -9.37 -2.58 -12.19
N GLN A 100 -10.40 -1.83 -12.57
CA GLN A 100 -11.63 -2.39 -13.13
C GLN A 100 -11.38 -2.95 -14.53
N GLU A 101 -10.63 -2.24 -15.38
CA GLU A 101 -10.22 -2.71 -16.71
C GLU A 101 -9.39 -4.00 -16.65
N ARG A 102 -8.61 -4.18 -15.57
CA ARG A 102 -7.83 -5.39 -15.29
C ARG A 102 -8.64 -6.50 -14.59
N ASN A 103 -9.97 -6.40 -14.50
CA ASN A 103 -10.86 -7.40 -13.89
C ASN A 103 -10.56 -7.72 -12.41
N LEU A 104 -10.02 -6.76 -11.64
CA LEU A 104 -9.83 -6.96 -10.19
C LEU A 104 -11.17 -7.32 -9.54
N ARG A 105 -11.22 -8.28 -8.61
CA ARG A 105 -12.48 -8.66 -7.94
C ARG A 105 -12.86 -7.72 -6.80
N ILE A 106 -11.90 -7.41 -5.91
CA ILE A 106 -12.14 -6.56 -4.73
C ILE A 106 -10.96 -5.62 -4.52
N LEU A 107 -11.25 -4.33 -4.37
CA LEU A 107 -10.31 -3.33 -3.87
C LEU A 107 -10.69 -2.94 -2.44
N VAL A 108 -9.73 -3.03 -1.53
CA VAL A 108 -9.86 -2.53 -0.16
C VAL A 108 -8.88 -1.38 0.03
N THR A 109 -9.38 -0.19 0.37
CA THR A 109 -8.51 0.93 0.77
C THR A 109 -8.37 0.96 2.28
N THR A 110 -7.14 1.06 2.80
CA THR A 110 -6.85 1.06 4.25
C THR A 110 -7.44 2.27 4.99
N THR A 111 -7.71 3.35 4.26
CA THR A 111 -8.40 4.55 4.72
C THR A 111 -9.69 4.78 3.91
N PRO A 112 -10.64 5.60 4.41
CA PRO A 112 -11.82 5.98 3.64
C PRO A 112 -11.45 6.65 2.31
N ARG A 113 -12.28 6.48 1.28
CA ARG A 113 -12.18 7.33 0.09
C ARG A 113 -13.04 8.57 0.27
N LEU A 114 -12.41 9.74 0.17
CA LEU A 114 -13.03 11.05 0.20
C LEU A 114 -12.98 11.61 -1.23
N GLU A 115 -14.14 11.95 -1.79
CA GLU A 115 -14.27 12.49 -3.16
C GLU A 115 -13.53 11.64 -4.21
N GLY A 116 -13.64 10.31 -4.09
CA GLY A 116 -13.02 9.37 -5.03
C GLY A 116 -11.52 9.12 -4.81
N ARG A 117 -10.91 9.62 -3.72
CA ARG A 117 -9.50 9.37 -3.38
C ARG A 117 -9.33 8.79 -1.99
N SER A 118 -8.46 7.80 -1.82
CA SER A 118 -7.95 7.44 -0.49
C SER A 118 -6.64 8.18 -0.22
N PHE A 119 -6.35 8.38 1.06
CA PHE A 119 -5.16 9.10 1.51
C PHE A 119 -4.32 8.20 2.42
N GLY A 120 -3.00 8.48 2.46
CA GLY A 120 -2.10 7.79 3.38
C GLY A 120 -2.50 7.98 4.85
N THR A 121 -2.08 7.06 5.70
CA THR A 121 -2.33 7.14 7.15
C THR A 121 -1.74 8.39 7.78
N ASN A 122 -0.61 8.89 7.27
CA ASN A 122 -0.01 10.16 7.67
C ASN A 122 -0.96 11.36 7.47
N VAL A 123 -1.66 11.42 6.34
CA VAL A 123 -2.63 12.49 6.06
C VAL A 123 -3.85 12.32 6.95
N MET A 124 -4.36 11.11 7.11
CA MET A 124 -5.50 10.85 7.98
C MET A 124 -5.19 11.17 9.45
N GLU A 125 -3.97 10.86 9.92
CA GLU A 125 -3.51 11.22 11.26
C GLU A 125 -3.41 12.75 11.41
N ALA A 126 -2.84 13.46 10.44
CA ALA A 126 -2.76 14.92 10.46
C ALA A 126 -4.16 15.56 10.53
N VAL A 127 -5.12 15.05 9.75
CA VAL A 127 -6.53 15.48 9.84
C VAL A 127 -7.08 15.24 11.24
N CYS A 128 -6.81 14.07 11.84
CA CYS A 128 -7.26 13.79 13.21
C CYS A 128 -6.65 14.78 14.20
N ARG A 129 -5.34 15.04 14.12
CA ARG A 129 -4.63 16.00 14.98
C ARG A 129 -5.23 17.40 14.89
N CYS A 130 -5.55 17.87 13.68
CA CYS A 130 -6.19 19.17 13.47
C CYS A 130 -7.62 19.29 14.05
N LEU A 131 -8.30 18.16 14.23
CA LEU A 131 -9.69 18.12 14.74
C LEU A 131 -9.76 17.94 16.26
N VAL A 132 -8.65 17.59 16.91
CA VAL A 132 -8.58 17.51 18.37
C VAL A 132 -8.40 18.91 18.94
N ASP A 133 -9.30 19.32 19.81
CA ASP A 133 -9.24 20.60 20.51
C ASP A 133 -8.24 20.55 21.68
N LYS A 134 -6.97 20.31 21.35
CA LYS A 134 -5.83 20.30 22.27
C LYS A 134 -4.58 20.83 21.57
N PRO A 135 -3.60 21.36 22.31
CA PRO A 135 -2.25 21.55 21.80
C PRO A 135 -1.69 20.24 21.23
N ASP A 136 -0.98 20.30 20.09
CA ASP A 136 -0.50 19.12 19.35
C ASP A 136 0.41 18.20 20.19
N ASP A 137 1.20 18.78 21.09
CA ASP A 137 2.07 18.09 22.05
C ASP A 137 1.32 17.39 23.19
N GLN A 138 0.02 17.63 23.32
CA GLN A 138 -0.87 17.03 24.32
C GLN A 138 -1.88 16.04 23.71
N ILE A 139 -1.84 15.84 22.38
CA ILE A 139 -2.69 14.86 21.70
C ILE A 139 -2.20 13.46 22.03
N THR A 140 -3.11 12.60 22.47
CA THR A 140 -2.83 11.21 22.80
C THR A 140 -3.45 10.24 21.78
N ASP A 141 -2.96 9.00 21.75
CA ASP A 141 -3.54 7.94 20.93
C ASP A 141 -5.04 7.73 21.22
N ALA A 142 -5.45 7.89 22.49
CA ALA A 142 -6.84 7.77 22.89
C ALA A 142 -7.73 8.87 22.27
N ASP A 143 -7.19 10.08 22.08
CA ASP A 143 -7.92 11.17 21.40
C ASP A 143 -8.15 10.83 19.93
N ILE A 144 -7.12 10.31 19.26
CA ILE A 144 -7.19 9.89 17.86
C ILE A 144 -8.16 8.71 17.68
N VAL A 145 -8.06 7.69 18.53
CA VAL A 145 -8.98 6.53 18.50
C VAL A 145 -10.41 6.98 18.75
N GLY A 146 -10.65 7.84 19.75
CA GLY A 146 -11.98 8.39 20.01
C GLY A 146 -12.54 9.17 18.82
N LEU A 147 -11.69 9.86 18.05
CA LEU A 147 -12.10 10.56 16.84
C LEU A 147 -12.40 9.60 15.68
N ILE A 148 -11.55 8.58 15.47
CA ILE A 148 -11.76 7.51 14.47
C ILE A 148 -13.12 6.84 14.68
N GLU A 149 -13.48 6.55 15.93
CA GLU A 149 -14.76 5.93 16.28
C GLU A 149 -15.96 6.85 16.05
N ARG A 150 -15.80 8.17 16.30
CA ARG A 150 -16.85 9.18 16.12
C ARG A 150 -17.10 9.55 14.66
N ILE A 151 -16.07 9.61 13.82
CA ILE A 151 -16.13 9.96 12.38
C ILE A 151 -16.23 8.70 11.48
N PRO A 152 -16.52 7.54 12.07
CA PRO A 152 -16.12 6.20 11.59
C PRO A 152 -15.10 6.17 10.43
N LEU A 153 -13.84 6.51 10.69
CA LEU A 153 -12.77 6.38 9.70
C LEU A 153 -12.46 4.89 9.47
N LYS A 154 -13.14 4.30 8.48
CA LYS A 154 -13.07 2.87 8.18
C LYS A 154 -12.40 2.60 6.83
N PRO A 155 -11.75 1.44 6.66
CA PRO A 155 -11.40 0.94 5.34
C PRO A 155 -12.62 0.89 4.44
N GLN A 156 -12.44 1.11 3.14
CA GLN A 156 -13.52 0.98 2.17
C GLN A 156 -13.33 -0.29 1.34
N VAL A 157 -14.38 -1.08 1.22
CA VAL A 157 -14.41 -2.29 0.39
C VAL A 157 -15.22 -2.00 -0.87
N HIS A 158 -14.60 -2.19 -2.03
CA HIS A 158 -15.22 -2.08 -3.35
C HIS A 158 -15.21 -3.44 -4.00
N VAL A 159 -16.39 -4.00 -4.22
CA VAL A 159 -16.57 -5.20 -5.05
C VAL A 159 -16.71 -4.71 -6.48
N MET A 160 -15.75 -5.07 -7.33
CA MET A 160 -15.81 -4.72 -8.74
C MET A 160 -16.70 -5.75 -9.46
N GLY A 161 -17.53 -5.25 -10.38
CA GLY A 161 -18.47 -6.05 -11.16
C GLY A 161 -17.90 -6.48 -12.50
#